data_AF-A0A351V7K9-F1
#
_entry.id   AF-A0A351V7K9-F1
#
_cell.length_a   1.000
_cell.length_b   1.000
_cell.length_c   1.000
_cell.angle_alpha   90.00
_cell.angle_beta   90.00
_cell.angle_gamma   90.00
#
_symmetry.space_group_name_H-M   'P 1'
#
loop_
_entity.id
_entity.type
_entity.pdbx_description
1 polymer ?
#
loop_
_entity_poly.entity_id
_entity_poly.type
_entity_poly.pdbx_seq_one_letter_code
_entity_poly.pdbx_strand_id
1 'polypeptide(L)' 'EGKTGIGRPGPSTPWGKPALGLKTRKKNKASDRLIVRRRDG' A
#
# COMPACT_ATOMS: atom_id res chain seq x y z
N GLU A 1 -4.26 -0.89 31.13
CA GLU A 1 -3.88 -0.90 29.70
C GLU A 1 -4.99 -0.24 28.89
N GLY A 2 -4.77 1.03 28.50
CA GLY A 2 -5.79 1.86 27.87
C GLY A 2 -5.69 1.86 26.34
N LYS A 3 -6.73 2.34 25.66
CA LYS A 3 -6.72 2.58 24.22
C LYS A 3 -5.70 3.68 23.90
N THR A 4 -4.52 3.29 23.43
CA THR A 4 -3.46 4.22 23.00
C THR A 4 -3.71 4.68 21.57
N GLY A 5 -3.32 5.92 21.25
CA GLY A 5 -3.36 6.44 19.88
C GLY A 5 -2.37 5.72 18.95
N ILE A 6 -2.51 5.91 17.64
CA ILE A 6 -1.68 5.21 16.64
C ILE A 6 -0.17 5.55 16.73
N GLY A 7 0.19 6.75 17.24
CA GLY A 7 1.58 7.17 17.48
C GLY A 7 2.48 7.29 16.23
N ARG A 8 1.92 7.10 15.03
CA ARG A 8 2.60 7.12 13.73
C ARG A 8 1.87 8.11 12.81
N PRO A 9 2.54 8.71 11.82
CA PRO A 9 1.91 9.66 10.90
C PRO A 9 0.77 9.04 10.07
N GLY A 10 0.69 7.71 9.98
CA GLY A 10 -0.42 7.02 9.36
C GLY A 10 -0.50 5.55 9.77
N PRO A 11 -1.61 4.88 9.43
CA PRO A 11 -1.79 3.46 9.73
C PRO A 11 -0.72 2.65 9.00
N SER A 12 -0.09 1.76 9.74
CA SER A 12 0.95 0.86 9.25
C SER A 12 0.52 -0.59 9.44
N THR A 13 1.04 -1.48 8.61
CA THR A 13 0.89 -2.93 8.79
C THR A 13 1.70 -3.39 10.01
N PRO A 14 1.44 -4.60 10.55
CA PRO A 14 2.22 -5.17 11.65
C PRO A 14 3.72 -5.26 11.34
N TRP A 15 4.10 -5.26 10.06
CA TRP A 15 5.49 -5.32 9.58
C TRP A 15 6.07 -3.95 9.22
N GLY A 16 5.42 -2.86 9.63
CA GLY A 16 5.96 -1.49 9.50
C GLY A 16 5.84 -0.85 8.12
N LYS A 17 5.07 -1.43 7.18
CA LYS A 17 4.79 -0.79 5.88
C LYS A 17 3.56 0.10 5.95
N PRO A 18 3.45 1.18 5.16
CA PRO A 18 2.22 1.97 5.07
C PRO A 18 1.03 1.11 4.65
N ALA A 19 -0.09 1.21 5.37
CA ALA A 19 -1.32 0.47 5.07
C ALA A 19 -2.19 1.15 4.01
N LEU A 20 -2.07 2.48 3.87
CA LEU A 20 -2.86 3.29 2.95
C LEU A 20 -1.96 4.02 1.95
N GLY A 21 -2.46 4.23 0.73
CA GLY A 21 -1.84 5.06 -0.32
C GLY A 21 -0.62 4.46 -1.04
N LEU A 22 -0.01 3.40 -0.53
CA LEU A 22 1.15 2.79 -1.17
C LEU A 22 0.76 1.82 -2.29
N LYS A 23 1.15 2.13 -3.55
CA LYS A 23 1.06 1.18 -4.67
C LYS A 23 2.07 0.05 -4.47
N THR A 24 1.58 -1.17 -4.22
CA THR A 24 2.43 -2.35 -3.90
C THR A 24 2.83 -3.17 -5.13
N ARG A 25 2.30 -2.87 -6.32
CA ARG A 25 2.64 -3.60 -7.55
C ARG A 25 4.07 -3.27 -8.01
N LYS A 26 4.86 -4.32 -8.30
CA LYS A 26 6.20 -4.18 -8.89
C LYS A 26 6.10 -3.62 -10.31
N LYS A 27 6.91 -2.58 -10.61
CA LYS A 27 6.83 -1.77 -11.84
C LYS A 27 7.20 -2.49 -13.15
N ASN A 28 8.00 -3.56 -13.08
CA ASN A 28 8.61 -4.20 -14.26
C ASN A 28 8.12 -5.66 -14.40
N LYS A 29 6.83 -5.92 -14.23
CA LYS A 29 6.28 -7.26 -14.45
C LYS A 29 5.98 -7.44 -15.93
N ALA A 30 6.30 -8.60 -16.50
CA ALA A 30 5.98 -8.89 -17.91
C ALA A 30 4.48 -8.75 -18.22
N SER A 31 3.63 -9.04 -17.24
CA SER A 31 2.17 -8.86 -17.33
C SER A 31 1.72 -7.39 -17.40
N ASP A 32 2.58 -6.41 -17.15
CA ASP A 32 2.24 -5.00 -17.35
C ASP A 32 1.92 -4.69 -18.82
N ARG A 33 2.50 -5.45 -19.77
CA ARG A 33 2.19 -5.32 -21.21
C ARG A 33 0.76 -5.74 -21.57
N LEU A 34 0.12 -6.54 -20.72
CA LEU A 34 -1.23 -7.06 -20.94
C LEU A 34 -2.30 -6.19 -20.26
N ILE A 35 -1.90 -5.16 -19.49
CA ILE A 35 -2.83 -4.27 -18.80
C ILE A 35 -3.27 -3.16 -19.75
N VAL A 36 -4.55 -3.21 -20.18
CA VAL A 36 -5.13 -2.20 -21.09
C VAL A 36 -5.61 -0.96 -20.34
N ARG A 37 -6.21 -1.11 -19.15
CA ARG A 37 -6.66 0.01 -18.31
C ARG A 37 -6.49 -0.33 -16.82
N ARG A 38 -6.09 0.65 -16.01
CA ARG A 38 -6.07 0.56 -14.54
C ARG A 38 -7.32 1.24 -13.96
N ARG A 39 -7.80 0.73 -12.82
CA ARG A 39 -9.03 1.24 -12.18
C ARG A 39 -8.84 2.64 -11.59
N ASP A 40 -7.67 2.89 -11.03
CA ASP A 40 -7.31 4.14 -10.33
C ASP A 40 -6.13 4.86 -11.02
N GLY A 41 -6.00 4.64 -12.33
CA GLY A 41 -5.01 5.29 -13.20
C GLY A 41 -5.68 6.26 -14.14
#